data_AF-A0A7W1N1H3-F1
#
_entry.id   AF-A0A7W1N1H3-F1
#
_cell.length_a   1.000
_cell.length_b   1.000
_cell.length_c   1.000
_cell.angle_alpha   90.00
_cell.angle_beta   90.00
_cell.angle_gamma   90.00
#
_symmetry.space_group_name_H-M   'P 1'
#
loop_
_entity.id
_entity.type
_entity.pdbx_description
1 polymer ?
#
loop_
_entity_poly.entity_id
_entity_poly.type
_entity_poly.pdbx_seq_one_letter_code
_entity_poly.pdbx_strand_id
1 'polypeptide(L)'
;MAFHQIEMLRIESEFHALAGGGVWDRIEDGLWLRRQREHAAWAAHGQWWRRTALGKHAMAEGARARNERLKAVVVSVRGCEACGKPFPVTASQHQHSRGRVCSAACRGRARQNVKLVHLHGERLPLARWAERYGIALSTVWKRRNEGWSVLKALETPVRRRSAARTGG
;
A
#
# COMPACT_ATOMS: atom_id res chain seq x y z
N MET A 1 -0.67 55.34 -55.37
CA MET A 1 -0.93 54.51 -54.17
C MET A 1 -0.66 53.01 -54.40
N ALA A 2 -0.76 52.48 -55.62
CA ALA A 2 -0.52 51.05 -55.90
C ALA A 2 0.97 50.61 -55.87
N PHE A 3 1.92 51.51 -56.17
CA PHE A 3 3.35 51.15 -56.24
C PHE A 3 3.94 50.78 -54.86
N HIS A 4 3.55 51.51 -53.81
CA HIS A 4 4.02 51.24 -52.44
C HIS A 4 3.49 49.94 -51.85
N GLN A 5 2.27 49.53 -52.21
CA GLN A 5 1.74 48.23 -51.78
C GLN A 5 2.48 47.07 -52.45
N ILE A 6 2.89 47.21 -53.71
CA ILE A 6 3.64 46.18 -54.43
C ILE A 6 5.08 46.07 -53.89
N GLU A 7 5.73 47.20 -53.56
CA GLU A 7 7.06 47.21 -52.94
C GLU A 7 7.05 46.57 -51.54
N MET A 8 6.02 46.87 -50.72
CA MET A 8 5.83 46.27 -49.40
C MET A 8 5.61 44.75 -49.48
N LEU A 9 4.74 44.29 -50.39
CA LEU A 9 4.48 42.86 -50.58
C LEU A 9 5.70 42.12 -51.11
N ARG A 10 6.53 42.77 -51.94
CA ARG A 10 7.80 42.21 -52.41
C ARG A 10 8.79 42.05 -51.25
N ILE A 11 8.95 43.08 -50.41
CA ILE A 11 9.82 43.02 -49.23
C ILE A 11 9.34 41.94 -48.24
N GLU A 12 8.03 41.85 -48.00
CA GLU A 12 7.46 40.79 -47.15
C GLU A 12 7.66 39.39 -47.75
N SER A 13 7.52 39.24 -49.08
CA SER A 13 7.77 37.96 -49.75
C SER A 13 9.24 37.55 -49.75
N GLU A 14 10.16 38.50 -49.92
CA GLU A 14 11.60 38.29 -49.83
C GLU A 14 12.02 37.97 -48.38
N PHE A 15 11.37 38.61 -47.39
CA PHE A 15 11.56 38.30 -45.98
C PHE A 15 11.08 36.89 -45.62
N HIS A 16 9.90 36.47 -46.11
CA HIS A 16 9.37 35.12 -45.93
C HIS A 16 10.16 34.06 -46.70
N ALA A 17 10.71 34.38 -47.87
CA ALA A 17 11.56 33.48 -48.65
C ALA A 17 12.96 33.30 -48.04
N LEU A 18 13.54 34.36 -47.46
CA LEU A 18 14.77 34.28 -46.67
C LEU A 18 14.54 33.60 -45.30
N ALA A 19 13.34 33.72 -44.75
CA ALA A 19 12.89 33.09 -43.51
C ALA A 19 12.38 31.66 -43.69
N GLY A 20 12.99 30.86 -44.57
CA GLY A 20 12.80 29.40 -44.55
C GLY A 20 13.08 28.86 -43.14
N GLY A 21 12.04 28.55 -42.36
CA GLY A 21 12.15 28.26 -40.92
C GLY A 21 12.89 29.35 -40.15
N GLY A 22 12.47 30.60 -40.31
CA GLY A 22 13.30 31.77 -40.08
C GLY A 22 13.37 32.24 -38.64
N VAL A 23 14.51 31.97 -37.99
CA VAL A 23 15.06 32.62 -36.78
C VAL A 23 14.20 32.55 -35.52
N TRP A 24 12.94 32.98 -35.54
CA TRP A 24 12.03 32.93 -34.40
C TRP A 24 11.70 31.51 -33.98
N ASP A 25 11.45 30.59 -34.93
CA ASP A 25 11.29 29.16 -34.62
C ASP A 25 12.56 28.59 -33.98
N ARG A 26 13.75 28.99 -34.44
CA ARG A 26 15.04 28.57 -33.85
C ARG A 26 15.29 29.18 -32.46
N ILE A 27 14.79 30.39 -32.20
CA ILE A 27 14.84 31.03 -30.88
C ILE A 27 13.86 30.36 -29.92
N GLU A 28 12.63 30.08 -30.35
CA GLU A 28 11.62 29.37 -29.56
C GLU A 28 12.06 27.94 -29.27
N ASP A 29 12.58 27.21 -30.26
CA ASP A 29 13.20 25.90 -30.07
C ASP A 29 14.38 25.97 -29.10
N GLY A 30 15.22 27.01 -29.21
CA GLY A 30 16.34 27.25 -28.29
C GLY A 30 15.91 27.53 -26.85
N LEU A 31 14.87 28.34 -26.65
CA LEU A 31 14.28 28.65 -25.34
C LEU A 31 13.57 27.43 -24.74
N TRP A 32 12.85 26.67 -25.57
CA TRP A 32 12.22 25.42 -25.18
C TRP A 32 13.27 24.38 -24.77
N LEU A 33 14.32 24.19 -25.55
CA LEU A 33 15.44 23.28 -25.22
C LEU A 33 16.18 23.72 -23.95
N ARG A 34 16.40 25.02 -23.75
CA ARG A 34 16.99 25.55 -22.50
C ARG A 34 16.09 25.22 -21.30
N ARG A 35 14.79 25.48 -21.40
CA ARG A 35 13.82 25.15 -20.35
C ARG A 35 13.77 23.64 -20.08
N GLN A 36 13.83 22.80 -21.11
CA GLN A 36 13.91 21.35 -20.96
C GLN A 36 15.20 20.91 -20.24
N ARG A 37 16.35 21.50 -20.58
CA ARG A 37 17.62 21.23 -19.89
C ARG A 37 17.60 21.69 -18.44
N GLU A 38 17.02 22.86 -18.16
CA GLU A 38 16.82 23.35 -16.79
C GLU A 38 15.91 22.40 -16.00
N HIS A 39 14.76 21.99 -16.58
CA HIS A 39 13.87 21.01 -15.97
C HIS A 39 14.58 19.67 -15.73
N ALA A 40 15.39 19.20 -16.68
CA ALA A 40 16.19 17.99 -16.53
C ALA A 40 17.26 18.14 -15.44
N ALA A 41 17.90 19.30 -15.34
CA ALA A 41 18.87 19.62 -14.28
C ALA A 41 18.20 19.67 -12.90
N TRP A 42 17.02 20.30 -12.80
CA TRP A 42 16.20 20.30 -11.57
C TRP A 42 15.72 18.89 -11.21
N ALA A 43 15.33 18.08 -12.18
CA ALA A 43 14.96 16.68 -11.97
C ALA A 43 16.16 15.85 -11.50
N ALA A 44 17.32 16.00 -12.12
CA ALA A 44 18.57 15.34 -11.74
C ALA A 44 19.02 15.77 -10.33
N HIS A 45 18.95 17.06 -10.01
CA HIS A 45 19.21 17.60 -8.69
C HIS A 45 18.22 17.05 -7.66
N GLY A 46 16.93 16.97 -7.98
CA GLY A 46 15.93 16.34 -7.11
C GLY A 46 16.16 14.84 -6.89
N GLN A 47 16.60 14.10 -7.93
CA GLN A 47 17.00 12.70 -7.81
C GLN A 47 18.29 12.53 -6.98
N TRP A 48 19.26 13.42 -7.14
CA TRP A 48 20.47 13.45 -6.32
C TRP A 48 20.12 13.77 -4.85
N TRP A 49 19.34 14.82 -4.59
CA TRP A 49 18.93 15.23 -3.25
C TRP A 49 18.22 14.10 -2.51
N ARG A 50 17.27 13.40 -3.15
CA ARG A 50 16.59 12.22 -2.58
C ARG A 50 17.53 11.06 -2.20
N ARG A 51 18.75 11.01 -2.76
CA ARG A 51 19.76 10.00 -2.42
C ARG A 51 20.61 10.41 -1.21
N THR A 52 20.76 11.71 -0.95
CA THR A 52 21.49 12.23 0.22
C THR A 52 20.83 11.83 1.54
N ALA A 53 21.61 11.80 2.62
CA ALA A 53 21.08 11.50 3.96
C ALA A 53 20.04 12.53 4.41
N LEU A 54 20.32 13.82 4.19
CA LEU A 54 19.40 14.92 4.51
C LEU A 54 18.10 14.82 3.72
N GLY A 55 18.17 14.57 2.41
CA GLY A 55 16.97 14.41 1.59
C GLY A 55 16.13 13.19 2.00
N LYS A 56 16.76 12.06 2.32
CA LYS A 56 16.06 10.89 2.88
C LYS A 56 15.36 11.22 4.19
N HIS A 57 16.02 11.96 5.08
CA HIS A 57 15.47 12.36 6.37
C HIS A 57 14.25 13.27 6.19
N ALA A 58 14.37 14.34 5.42
CA ALA A 58 13.29 15.28 5.15
C ALA A 58 12.07 14.58 4.48
N MET A 59 12.32 13.66 3.55
CA MET A 59 11.26 12.86 2.94
C MET A 59 10.57 11.92 3.95
N ALA A 60 11.34 11.30 4.85
CA ALA A 60 10.80 10.46 5.92
C ALA A 60 9.98 11.28 6.93
N GLU A 61 10.43 12.48 7.30
CA GLU A 61 9.67 13.42 8.13
C GLU A 61 8.37 13.84 7.48
N GLY A 62 8.40 14.26 6.22
CA GLY A 62 7.21 14.60 5.46
C GLY A 62 6.22 13.43 5.37
N ALA A 63 6.73 12.20 5.14
CA ALA A 63 5.90 11.00 5.14
C ALA A 63 5.31 10.70 6.53
N ARG A 64 6.07 10.90 7.61
CA ARG A 64 5.58 10.75 8.99
C ARG A 64 4.48 11.77 9.30
N ALA A 65 4.69 13.04 9.00
CA ALA A 65 3.71 14.11 9.23
C ALA A 65 2.42 13.86 8.44
N ARG A 66 2.52 13.45 7.16
CA ARG A 66 1.35 13.06 6.36
C ARG A 66 0.62 11.87 6.97
N ASN A 67 1.33 10.81 7.34
CA ASN A 67 0.73 9.63 7.94
C ASN A 67 0.02 9.94 9.26
N GLU A 68 0.56 10.86 10.06
CA GLU A 68 -0.07 11.28 11.32
C GLU A 68 -1.43 11.95 11.06
N ARG A 69 -1.50 12.86 10.08
CA ARG A 69 -2.79 13.44 9.64
C ARG A 69 -3.78 12.37 9.20
N LEU A 70 -3.33 11.38 8.44
CA LEU A 70 -4.17 10.30 7.92
C LEU A 70 -4.65 9.30 8.99
N LYS A 71 -3.95 9.16 10.12
CA LYS A 71 -4.41 8.31 11.23
C LYS A 71 -5.62 8.88 11.95
N ALA A 72 -5.73 10.21 12.01
CA ALA A 72 -6.86 10.88 12.66
C ALA A 72 -8.16 10.80 11.84
N VAL A 73 -8.06 10.57 10.53
CA VAL A 73 -9.22 10.51 9.63
C VAL A 73 -9.74 9.08 9.53
N VAL A 74 -10.95 8.82 10.04
CA VAL A 74 -11.69 7.58 9.81
C VAL A 74 -12.44 7.70 8.49
N VAL A 75 -12.26 6.73 7.58
CA VAL A 75 -12.86 6.76 6.23
C VAL A 75 -13.96 5.73 6.02
N SER A 76 -13.97 4.65 6.81
CA SER A 76 -15.02 3.61 6.73
C SER A 76 -15.05 2.75 7.99
N VAL A 77 -16.12 1.98 8.17
CA VAL A 77 -16.20 0.89 9.16
C VAL A 77 -16.20 -0.43 8.39
N ARG A 78 -15.35 -1.38 8.80
CA ARG A 78 -15.26 -2.72 8.18
C ARG A 78 -15.37 -3.83 9.22
N GLY A 79 -15.82 -5.01 8.80
CA GLY A 79 -15.77 -6.22 9.62
C GLY A 79 -14.35 -6.81 9.66
N CYS A 80 -13.89 -7.21 10.84
CA CYS A 80 -12.59 -7.88 11.01
C CYS A 80 -12.61 -9.29 10.44
N GLU A 81 -11.71 -9.61 9.52
CA GLU A 81 -11.61 -10.95 8.92
C GLU A 81 -11.28 -12.06 9.94
N ALA A 82 -10.68 -11.70 11.08
CA ALA A 82 -10.32 -12.66 12.12
C ALA A 82 -11.43 -12.93 13.14
N CYS A 83 -12.19 -11.91 13.53
CA CYS A 83 -13.16 -12.02 14.63
C CYS A 83 -14.57 -11.50 14.31
N GLY A 84 -14.81 -10.98 13.09
CA GLY A 84 -16.11 -10.46 12.64
C GLY A 84 -16.50 -9.09 13.19
N LYS A 85 -15.83 -8.58 14.23
CA LYS A 85 -16.21 -7.32 14.88
C LYS A 85 -16.06 -6.13 13.92
N PRO A 86 -17.01 -5.18 13.90
CA PRO A 86 -16.84 -3.93 13.16
C PRO A 86 -15.74 -3.09 13.82
N PHE A 87 -14.94 -2.40 13.01
CA PHE A 87 -13.93 -1.47 13.49
C PHE A 87 -13.72 -0.32 12.50
N PRO A 88 -13.37 0.89 12.99
CA PRO A 88 -13.07 2.02 12.13
C PRO A 88 -11.75 1.78 11.38
N VAL A 89 -11.76 2.09 10.09
CA VAL A 89 -10.58 2.06 9.22
C VAL A 89 -10.15 3.50 8.95
N THR A 90 -8.90 3.81 9.30
CA THR A 90 -8.34 5.14 9.06
C THR A 90 -7.90 5.30 7.61
N ALA A 91 -7.78 6.55 7.13
CA ALA A 91 -7.32 6.86 5.78
C ALA A 91 -5.93 6.24 5.51
N SER A 92 -5.04 6.26 6.51
CA SER A 92 -3.73 5.61 6.41
C SER A 92 -3.84 4.09 6.24
N GLN A 93 -4.73 3.44 7.00
CA GLN A 93 -4.97 2.01 6.87
C GLN A 93 -5.59 1.64 5.52
N HIS A 94 -6.46 2.50 4.98
CA HIS A 94 -7.04 2.36 3.66
C HIS A 94 -5.98 2.45 2.56
N GLN A 95 -5.16 3.52 2.58
CA GLN A 95 -4.09 3.76 1.61
C GLN A 95 -3.10 2.59 1.50
N HIS A 96 -2.79 1.95 2.63
CA HIS A 96 -1.83 0.84 2.67
C HIS A 96 -2.51 -0.54 2.64
N SER A 97 -3.82 -0.64 2.40
CA SER A 97 -4.57 -1.91 2.41
C SER A 97 -4.38 -2.73 3.69
N ARG A 98 -4.25 -2.05 4.84
CA ARG A 98 -4.02 -2.61 6.19
C ARG A 98 -5.29 -2.70 7.05
N GLY A 99 -6.44 -2.20 6.58
CA GLY A 99 -7.73 -2.20 7.28
C GLY A 99 -8.53 -3.52 7.21
N ARG A 100 -7.88 -4.68 7.35
CA ARG A 100 -8.52 -6.01 7.31
C ARG A 100 -8.82 -6.62 8.68
N VAL A 101 -8.05 -6.23 9.68
CA VAL A 101 -8.15 -6.76 11.05
C VAL A 101 -8.17 -5.63 12.06
N CYS A 102 -8.98 -5.76 13.11
CA CYS A 102 -9.19 -4.69 14.08
C CYS A 102 -8.02 -4.45 15.05
N SER A 103 -7.10 -5.41 15.19
CA SER A 103 -6.00 -5.31 16.16
C SER A 103 -4.80 -6.19 15.79
N ALA A 104 -3.65 -5.93 16.43
CA ALA A 104 -2.45 -6.77 16.31
C ALA A 104 -2.73 -8.23 16.73
N ALA A 105 -3.52 -8.44 17.78
CA ALA A 105 -3.96 -9.77 18.20
C ALA A 105 -4.78 -10.48 17.10
N CYS A 106 -5.69 -9.75 16.45
CA CYS A 106 -6.45 -10.28 15.32
C CYS A 106 -5.57 -10.56 14.10
N ARG A 107 -4.48 -9.82 13.88
CA ARG A 107 -3.50 -10.14 12.84
C ARG A 107 -2.82 -11.49 13.09
N GLY A 108 -2.48 -11.80 14.34
CA GLY A 108 -1.96 -13.12 14.73
C GLY A 108 -2.96 -14.24 14.46
N ARG A 109 -4.24 -14.03 14.84
CA ARG A 109 -5.33 -14.97 14.54
C ARG A 109 -5.57 -15.15 13.04
N ALA A 110 -5.57 -14.08 12.25
CA ALA A 110 -5.72 -14.15 10.80
C ALA A 110 -4.62 -14.99 10.15
N ARG A 111 -3.36 -14.88 10.63
CA ARG A 111 -2.26 -15.74 10.18
C ARG A 111 -2.45 -17.21 10.55
N GLN A 112 -3.05 -17.49 11.70
CA GLN A 112 -3.38 -18.86 12.12
C GLN A 112 -4.61 -19.44 11.37
N ASN A 113 -5.48 -18.58 10.85
CA ASN A 113 -6.65 -18.96 10.05
C ASN A 113 -6.34 -19.42 8.61
N VAL A 114 -5.07 -19.38 8.18
CA VAL A 114 -4.67 -19.78 6.81
C VAL A 114 -4.85 -21.28 6.56
N LYS A 115 -4.79 -22.12 7.61
CA LYS A 115 -5.00 -23.56 7.47
C LYS A 115 -6.50 -23.88 7.50
N LEU A 116 -7.14 -23.75 6.33
CA LEU A 116 -8.50 -24.21 6.10
C LEU A 116 -8.54 -25.74 6.18
N VAL A 117 -9.48 -26.27 6.96
CA VAL A 117 -9.71 -27.71 7.09
C VAL A 117 -11.12 -28.02 6.63
N HIS A 118 -11.22 -29.00 5.74
CA HIS A 118 -12.48 -29.59 5.32
C HIS A 118 -12.88 -30.67 6.31
N LEU A 119 -14.03 -30.51 6.96
CA LEU A 119 -14.61 -31.48 7.89
C LEU A 119 -16.13 -31.46 7.66
N HIS A 120 -16.73 -32.64 7.52
CA HIS A 120 -18.18 -32.81 7.34
C HIS A 120 -18.79 -31.96 6.21
N GLY A 121 -18.05 -31.78 5.10
CA GLY A 121 -18.50 -30.98 3.96
C GLY A 121 -18.36 -29.46 4.12
N GLU A 122 -17.97 -28.98 5.30
CA GLU A 122 -17.71 -27.56 5.56
C GLU A 122 -16.21 -27.24 5.52
N ARG A 123 -15.86 -26.08 4.94
CA ARG A 123 -14.47 -25.60 4.85
C ARG A 123 -14.27 -24.40 5.78
N LEU A 124 -13.76 -24.66 6.98
CA LEU A 124 -13.51 -23.64 7.99
C LEU A 124 -12.04 -23.60 8.44
N PRO A 125 -11.54 -22.45 8.92
CA PRO A 125 -10.22 -22.37 9.56
C PRO A 125 -10.14 -23.29 10.77
N LEU A 126 -8.96 -23.89 11.02
CA LEU A 126 -8.73 -24.77 12.17
C LEU A 126 -9.09 -24.10 13.52
N ALA A 127 -8.90 -22.78 13.64
CA ALA A 127 -9.30 -22.03 14.84
C ALA A 127 -10.81 -22.05 15.07
N ARG A 128 -11.62 -21.93 14.01
CA ARG A 128 -13.09 -21.99 14.09
C ARG A 128 -13.56 -23.39 14.45
N TRP A 129 -12.91 -24.42 13.91
CA TRP A 129 -13.15 -25.79 14.32
C TRP A 129 -12.82 -25.99 15.81
N ALA A 130 -11.66 -25.50 16.27
CA ALA A 130 -11.30 -25.60 17.69
C ALA A 130 -12.33 -24.92 18.60
N GLU A 131 -12.83 -23.73 18.23
CA GLU A 131 -13.92 -23.04 18.92
C GLU A 131 -15.21 -23.87 18.97
N ARG A 132 -15.64 -24.43 17.82
CA ARG A 132 -16.89 -25.23 17.73
C ARG A 132 -16.85 -26.49 18.61
N TYR A 133 -15.69 -27.13 18.72
CA TYR A 133 -15.49 -28.31 19.56
C TYR A 133 -15.08 -27.96 21.01
N GLY A 134 -14.95 -26.67 21.36
CA GLY A 134 -14.60 -26.23 22.71
C GLY A 134 -13.16 -26.57 23.13
N ILE A 135 -12.24 -26.74 22.17
CA ILE A 135 -10.84 -27.10 22.42
C ILE A 135 -9.92 -25.91 22.14
N ALA A 136 -8.91 -25.71 22.98
CA ALA A 136 -7.89 -24.70 22.72
C ALA A 136 -7.11 -25.02 21.43
N LEU A 137 -6.95 -24.03 20.56
CA LEU A 137 -6.21 -24.18 19.29
C LEU A 137 -4.77 -24.68 19.50
N SER A 138 -4.11 -24.28 20.59
CA SER A 138 -2.79 -24.77 20.98
C SER A 138 -2.77 -26.29 21.22
N THR A 139 -3.82 -26.84 21.82
CA THR A 139 -3.99 -28.28 22.02
C THR A 139 -4.16 -29.01 20.70
N VAL A 140 -4.96 -28.45 19.79
CA VAL A 140 -5.15 -29.02 18.45
C VAL A 140 -3.83 -29.02 17.67
N TRP A 141 -3.04 -27.95 17.75
CA TRP A 141 -1.70 -27.89 17.15
C TRP A 141 -0.74 -28.92 17.76
N LYS A 142 -0.73 -29.06 19.09
CA LYS A 142 0.10 -30.07 19.76
C LYS A 142 -0.24 -31.48 19.27
N ARG A 143 -1.53 -31.84 19.26
CA ARG A 143 -2.01 -33.14 18.74
C ARG A 143 -1.63 -33.35 17.28
N ARG A 144 -1.72 -32.30 16.45
CA ARG A 144 -1.32 -32.34 15.04
C ARG A 144 0.18 -32.58 14.87
N ASN A 145 1.01 -31.96 15.70
CA ASN A 145 2.45 -32.17 15.70
C ASN A 145 2.83 -33.58 16.20
N GLU A 146 2.01 -34.17 17.06
CA GLU A 146 2.09 -35.57 17.49
C GLU A 146 1.53 -36.55 16.42
N GLY A 147 1.19 -36.06 15.22
CA GLY A 147 0.75 -36.90 14.09
C GLY A 147 -0.75 -37.22 14.08
N TRP A 148 -1.57 -36.57 14.90
CA TRP A 148 -3.00 -36.86 14.93
C TRP A 148 -3.71 -36.30 13.68
N SER A 149 -4.66 -37.07 13.16
CA SER A 149 -5.62 -36.57 12.17
C SER A 149 -6.43 -35.39 12.75
N VAL A 150 -6.93 -34.49 11.89
CA VAL A 150 -7.62 -33.29 12.36
C VAL A 150 -8.90 -33.63 13.13
N LEU A 151 -9.69 -34.58 12.62
CA LEU A 151 -10.93 -35.02 13.25
C LEU A 151 -10.65 -35.63 14.63
N LYS A 152 -9.68 -36.55 14.72
CA LYS A 152 -9.23 -37.12 16.01
C LYS A 152 -8.74 -36.04 16.99
N ALA A 153 -8.02 -35.03 16.49
CA ALA A 153 -7.51 -33.94 17.32
C ALA A 153 -8.61 -33.02 17.87
N LEU A 154 -9.77 -32.93 17.20
CA LEU A 154 -10.92 -32.11 17.60
C LEU A 154 -11.92 -32.87 18.47
N GLU A 155 -12.16 -34.15 18.19
CA GLU A 155 -13.17 -34.94 18.93
C GLU A 155 -12.65 -35.45 20.28
N THR A 156 -11.34 -35.65 20.40
CA THR A 156 -10.80 -36.21 21.64
C THR A 156 -10.88 -35.18 22.77
N PRO A 157 -11.59 -35.42 23.87
CA PRO A 157 -11.69 -34.47 24.97
C PRO A 157 -10.32 -34.19 25.61
N VAL A 158 -10.11 -32.95 26.05
CA VAL A 158 -8.89 -32.58 26.76
C VAL A 158 -9.06 -32.99 28.22
N ARG A 159 -8.21 -33.92 28.70
CA ARG A 159 -8.16 -34.24 30.14
C ARG A 159 -7.90 -32.93 30.90
N ARG A 160 -8.84 -32.54 31.78
CA ARG A 160 -8.57 -31.48 32.75
C ARG A 160 -7.42 -31.96 33.63
N ARG A 161 -6.36 -31.16 33.74
CA ARG A 161 -5.35 -31.39 34.79
C ARG A 161 -6.07 -31.24 36.11
N SER A 162 -6.18 -32.34 36.87
CA SER A 162 -6.58 -32.30 38.26
C SER A 162 -5.57 -31.41 38.99
N ALA A 163 -6.05 -30.33 39.59
CA ALA A 163 -5.29 -29.55 40.54
C ALA A 163 -5.06 -30.42 41.79
N ALA A 164 -4.02 -31.24 41.76
CA ALA A 164 -3.60 -32.03 42.90
C ALA A 164 -2.08 -31.95 43.01
N ARG A 165 -1.62 -31.59 44.23
CA ARG A 165 -0.24 -31.39 44.70
C ARG A 165 0.40 -30.01 44.46
N THR A 166 -0.10 -29.02 45.20
CA THR A 166 0.79 -28.11 45.94
C THR A 166 0.30 -28.08 47.38
N GLY A 167 1.03 -28.72 48.28
CA GLY A 167 0.66 -28.95 49.67
C GLY A 167 1.43 -30.16 50.20
N GLY A 168 2.61 -29.89 50.76
CA GLY A 168 3.60 -30.86 51.24
C GLY A 168 4.96 -30.21 51.28
#